data_AF-A0A960EDN5-F1
#
_entry.id   AF-A0A960EDN5-F1
#
_cell.length_a   1.000
_cell.length_b   1.000
_cell.length_c   1.000
_cell.angle_alpha   90.00
_cell.angle_beta   90.00
_cell.angle_gamma   90.00
#
_symmetry.space_group_name_H-M   'P 1'
#
loop_
_entity.id
_entity.type
_entity.pdbx_description
1 polymer ?
#
loop_
_entity_poly.entity_id
_entity_poly.type
_entity_poly.pdbx_seq_one_letter_code
_entity_poly.pdbx_strand_id
1 'polypeptide(L)' 'MAMAPEQTGIGIRRYFTTEGVHPYDEVTWERRDARISNFRDGSVAFEQLDVEFPTTWSLNATNIVAQKYFR' A
#
# COMPACT_ATOMS: atom_id res chain seq x y z
N MET A 1 33.08 13.82 39.48
CA MET A 1 32.38 13.87 38.17
C MET A 1 30.95 13.41 38.40
N ALA A 2 29.96 14.28 38.22
CA ALA A 2 28.56 13.88 38.26
C ALA A 2 28.22 13.24 36.92
N MET A 3 27.94 11.93 36.90
CA MET A 3 27.33 11.30 35.74
C MET A 3 25.89 11.80 35.67
N ALA A 4 25.54 12.51 34.60
CA ALA A 4 24.16 12.83 34.31
C ALA A 4 23.36 11.53 34.19
N PRO A 5 22.13 11.45 34.74
CA PRO A 5 21.27 10.30 34.53
C PRO A 5 21.08 10.12 33.03
N GLU A 6 21.35 8.91 32.57
CA GLU A 6 21.05 8.42 31.23
C GLU A 6 19.69 8.94 30.77
N GLN A 7 19.74 9.80 29.76
CA GLN A 7 18.59 10.46 29.17
C GLN A 7 17.60 9.36 28.79
N THR A 8 16.51 9.23 29.55
CA THR A 8 15.51 8.18 29.34
C THR A 8 14.81 8.49 28.02
N GLY A 9 15.37 7.98 26.92
CA GLY A 9 14.82 8.17 25.59
C GLY A 9 13.40 7.64 25.59
N ILE A 10 12.47 8.41 24.99
CA ILE A 10 11.14 7.90 24.67
C ILE A 10 11.38 6.62 23.87
N GLY A 11 11.06 5.46 24.47
CA GLY A 11 11.36 4.15 23.91
C GLY A 11 10.47 3.83 22.72
N ILE A 12 10.64 4.58 21.63
CA ILE A 12 9.93 4.35 20.36
C ILE A 12 10.47 3.03 19.80
N ARG A 13 9.62 2.01 19.82
CA ARG A 13 9.92 0.69 19.27
C ARG A 13 9.21 0.53 17.94
N ARG A 14 9.82 -0.28 17.05
CA ARG A 14 9.16 -0.74 15.82
C ARG A 14 8.00 -1.65 16.20
N TYR A 15 6.88 -1.53 15.49
CA TYR A 15 5.67 -2.32 15.75
C TYR A 15 5.23 -3.14 14.52
N PHE A 16 5.24 -2.52 13.34
CA PHE A 16 4.87 -3.15 12.07
C PHE A 16 6.05 -3.40 11.13
N THR A 17 7.27 -3.12 11.57
CA THR A 17 8.47 -3.22 10.72
C THR A 17 9.56 -3.99 11.41
N THR A 18 10.33 -4.74 10.61
CA THR A 18 11.49 -5.49 11.08
C THR A 18 12.77 -4.72 10.78
N GLU A 19 13.72 -4.70 11.72
CA GLU A 19 15.02 -4.06 11.46
C GLU A 19 15.77 -4.79 10.34
N GLY A 20 16.31 -4.04 9.40
CA GLY A 20 17.05 -4.58 8.25
C GLY A 20 16.18 -5.13 7.13
N VAL A 21 14.85 -5.10 7.27
CA VAL A 21 13.90 -5.53 6.23
C VAL A 21 13.21 -4.30 5.64
N HIS A 22 13.13 -4.23 4.31
CA HIS A 22 12.35 -3.19 3.66
C HIS A 22 10.85 -3.54 3.77
N PRO A 23 9.98 -2.67 4.29
CA PRO A 23 8.58 -3.03 4.58
C PRO A 23 7.77 -3.52 3.38
N TYR A 24 8.11 -3.09 2.16
CA TYR A 24 7.43 -3.60 0.95
C TYR A 24 7.81 -5.03 0.60
N ASP A 25 8.95 -5.53 1.08
CA ASP A 25 9.36 -6.92 0.88
C ASP A 25 8.55 -7.87 1.78
N GLU A 26 7.94 -7.34 2.85
CA GLU A 26 7.05 -8.08 3.76
C GLU A 26 5.61 -8.22 3.22
N VAL A 27 5.31 -7.57 2.08
CA VAL A 27 4.00 -7.62 1.43
C VAL A 27 4.08 -8.46 0.16
N THR A 28 3.15 -9.38 -0.04
CA THR A 28 3.01 -10.08 -1.32
C THR A 28 2.24 -9.21 -2.31
N TRP A 29 2.85 -8.94 -3.45
CA TRP A 29 2.31 -8.10 -4.52
C TRP A 29 1.85 -8.94 -5.70
N GLU A 30 0.86 -8.43 -6.43
CA GLU A 30 0.49 -8.94 -7.75
C GLU A 30 0.16 -7.81 -8.70
N ARG A 31 0.34 -8.08 -9.99
CA ARG A 31 -0.04 -7.19 -11.09
C ARG A 31 -1.44 -7.56 -11.55
N ARG A 32 -2.28 -6.54 -11.72
CA ARG A 32 -3.66 -6.71 -12.19
C ARG A 32 -4.10 -5.49 -12.99
N ASP A 33 -5.12 -5.65 -13.81
CA ASP A 33 -5.73 -4.55 -14.55
C ASP A 33 -6.90 -3.96 -13.76
N ALA A 34 -6.89 -2.65 -13.55
CA ALA A 34 -7.99 -1.91 -12.95
C ALA A 34 -8.91 -1.39 -14.05
N ARG A 35 -10.07 -2.03 -14.22
CA ARG A 35 -11.05 -1.68 -15.26
C ARG A 35 -12.42 -1.47 -14.63
N ILE A 36 -13.04 -0.34 -14.97
CA ILE A 36 -14.40 0.00 -14.59
C ILE A 36 -15.20 0.23 -15.87
N SER A 37 -16.19 -0.63 -16.12
CA SER A 37 -17.11 -0.49 -17.25
C SER A 37 -18.37 0.27 -16.84
N ASN A 38 -18.89 1.09 -17.73
CA ASN A 38 -20.20 1.73 -17.61
C ASN A 38 -21.30 0.69 -17.80
N PHE A 39 -22.19 0.56 -16.82
CA PHE A 39 -23.27 -0.42 -16.83
C PHE A 39 -24.35 -0.16 -17.91
N ARG A 40 -24.41 1.06 -18.47
CA ARG A 40 -25.45 1.43 -19.44
C ARG A 40 -25.14 1.03 -20.87
N ASP A 41 -23.87 1.12 -21.26
CA ASP A 41 -23.42 0.94 -22.65
C ASP A 41 -22.24 -0.04 -22.77
N GLY A 42 -21.70 -0.54 -21.65
CA GLY A 42 -20.55 -1.43 -21.63
C GLY A 42 -19.22 -0.73 -21.97
N SER A 43 -19.22 0.58 -22.16
CA SER A 43 -17.99 1.34 -22.44
C SER A 43 -17.04 1.33 -21.24
N VAL A 44 -15.76 1.51 -21.50
CA VAL A 44 -14.74 1.62 -20.45
C VAL A 44 -14.82 3.03 -19.85
N ALA A 45 -15.26 3.14 -18.61
CA ALA A 45 -15.31 4.40 -17.87
C ALA A 45 -13.95 4.76 -17.26
N PHE A 46 -13.15 3.76 -16.91
CA PHE A 46 -11.78 3.91 -16.42
C PHE A 46 -10.99 2.64 -16.70
N GLU A 47 -9.73 2.80 -17.10
CA GLU A 47 -8.78 1.71 -17.30
C GLU A 47 -7.39 2.14 -16.87
N GLN A 48 -6.73 1.29 -16.10
CA GLN A 48 -5.29 1.33 -15.88
C GLN A 48 -4.76 -0.11 -15.86
N LEU A 49 -3.76 -0.38 -16.68
CA LEU A 49 -3.25 -1.73 -16.91
C LEU A 49 -1.97 -1.97 -16.12
N ASP A 50 -1.70 -3.24 -15.79
CA ASP A 50 -0.45 -3.69 -15.17
C ASP A 50 -0.09 -2.93 -13.87
N VAL A 51 -1.10 -2.68 -13.03
CA VAL A 51 -0.90 -2.01 -11.73
C VAL A 51 -0.59 -3.00 -10.63
N GLU A 52 0.35 -2.64 -9.77
CA GLU A 52 0.81 -3.48 -8.68
C GLU A 52 0.06 -3.14 -7.37
N PHE A 53 -0.57 -4.16 -6.79
CA PHE A 53 -1.31 -4.05 -5.54
C PHE A 53 -1.04 -5.25 -4.62
N PRO A 54 -1.24 -5.11 -3.30
CA PRO A 54 -1.15 -6.25 -2.39
C PRO A 54 -2.16 -7.33 -2.77
N THR A 55 -1.75 -8.61 -2.70
CA THR A 55 -2.62 -9.75 -3.04
C THR A 55 -3.88 -9.84 -2.18
N THR A 56 -3.82 -9.29 -0.97
CA THR A 56 -4.94 -9.26 -0.02
C THR A 56 -6.06 -8.29 -0.42
N TRP A 57 -5.82 -7.40 -1.39
CA TRP A 57 -6.82 -6.43 -1.82
C TRP A 57 -7.81 -7.05 -2.78
N SER A 58 -9.10 -6.72 -2.60
CA SER A 58 -10.14 -7.06 -3.58
C SER A 58 -9.99 -6.23 -4.86
N LEU A 59 -10.54 -6.74 -5.97
CA LEU A 59 -10.61 -6.00 -7.23
C LEU A 59 -11.33 -4.65 -7.06
N ASN A 60 -12.36 -4.59 -6.22
CA ASN A 60 -13.07 -3.35 -5.91
C ASN A 60 -12.15 -2.31 -5.23
N ALA A 61 -11.31 -2.74 -4.27
CA ALA A 61 -10.36 -1.85 -3.62
C ALA A 61 -9.32 -1.32 -4.63
N THR A 62 -8.77 -2.20 -5.47
CA THR A 62 -7.87 -1.79 -6.56
C THR A 62 -8.54 -0.78 -7.49
N ASN A 63 -9.77 -1.04 -7.95
CA ASN A 63 -10.48 -0.14 -8.84
C ASN A 63 -10.72 1.25 -8.21
N ILE A 64 -11.15 1.30 -6.95
CA ILE A 64 -11.37 2.57 -6.23
C ILE A 64 -10.07 3.36 -6.09
N VAL A 65 -8.97 2.69 -5.72
CA VAL A 65 -7.68 3.36 -5.52
C VAL A 65 -7.09 3.80 -6.86
N ALA A 66 -7.07 2.93 -7.86
CA ALA A 66 -6.57 3.27 -9.19
C ALA A 66 -7.34 4.46 -9.79
N GLN A 67 -8.69 4.44 -9.77
CA GLN A 67 -9.50 5.53 -10.30
C GLN A 67 -9.25 6.88 -9.58
N LYS A 68 -8.99 6.85 -8.27
CA LYS A 68 -8.82 8.07 -7.48
C LYS A 68 -7.41 8.65 -7.56
N TYR A 69 -6.39 7.79 -7.64
CA TYR A 69 -5.02 8.20 -7.39
C TYR A 69 -4.09 7.97 -8.57
N PHE A 70 -4.38 7.03 -9.47
CA PHE A 70 -3.52 6.71 -10.60
C PHE A 70 -4.12 7.42 -11.82
N ARG A 71 -3.39 8.41 -12.35
CA ARG A 71 -3.82 9.23 -13.49
C ARG A 71 -3.36 8.64 -14.80
#